data_AF-D8TGT7-F1
#
_entry.id   AF-D8TGT7-F1
#
_cell.length_a   1.000
_cell.length_b   1.000
_cell.length_c   1.000
_cell.angle_alpha   90.00
_cell.angle_beta   90.00
_cell.angle_gamma   90.00
#
_symmetry.space_group_name_H-M   'P 1'
#
loop_
_entity.id
_entity.type
_entity.pdbx_description
1 polymer ?
#
loop_
_entity_poly.entity_id
_entity_poly.type
_entity_poly.pdbx_seq_one_letter_code
_entity_poly.pdbx_strand_id
1 'polypeptide(L)'
;MWPCVWPCDCVAVWPCGHVAVWPCGHVAVWPCGRVAVWRCGRVAMWPCGHVAVWPCGSVAVWRCGRVAVWPCGRVAVWRCGGVAMWPCGGVAVWPCGGVAVWTCGRVDVWRCGRVAVWPCGRVAVWPS
;
A
#
# COMPACT_ATOMS: atom_id res chain seq x y z
N MET A 1 -1.58 -15.45 17.93
CA MET A 1 -0.13 -15.65 17.69
C MET A 1 0.23 -14.90 16.41
N TRP A 2 1.21 -14.01 16.44
CA TRP A 2 1.59 -13.19 15.29
C TRP A 2 2.75 -13.88 14.56
N PRO A 3 2.56 -14.44 13.35
CA PRO A 3 3.69 -14.88 12.54
C PRO A 3 4.58 -13.69 12.23
N CYS A 4 5.82 -13.77 12.68
CA CYS A 4 6.90 -12.85 12.34
C CYS A 4 7.79 -13.53 11.31
N VAL A 5 7.88 -12.95 10.11
CA VAL A 5 8.80 -13.45 9.07
C VAL A 5 10.08 -12.62 9.11
N TRP A 6 11.21 -13.29 9.29
CA TRP A 6 12.56 -12.71 9.39
C TRP A 6 13.16 -12.43 8.00
N PRO A 7 14.31 -11.74 7.92
CA PRO A 7 14.89 -11.32 6.65
C PRO A 7 15.12 -12.46 5.66
N CYS A 8 14.56 -12.33 4.47
CA CYS A 8 14.63 -13.31 3.38
C CYS A 8 14.53 -12.60 2.02
N ASP A 9 15.01 -13.26 0.96
CA ASP A 9 14.82 -12.75 -0.41
C ASP A 9 13.35 -12.71 -0.81
N CYS A 10 12.59 -13.78 -0.52
CA CYS A 10 11.19 -13.93 -0.89
C CYS A 10 10.35 -14.48 0.26
N VAL A 11 9.18 -13.89 0.49
CA VAL A 11 8.21 -14.30 1.52
C VAL A 11 6.83 -14.44 0.91
N ALA A 12 6.17 -15.56 1.18
CA ALA A 12 4.75 -15.77 0.89
C ALA A 12 4.00 -16.05 2.19
N VAL A 13 2.96 -15.25 2.47
CA VAL A 13 2.10 -15.37 3.65
C VAL A 13 0.72 -15.81 3.21
N TRP A 14 0.28 -16.96 3.73
CA TRP A 14 -1.05 -17.54 3.50
C TRP A 14 -2.10 -16.93 4.44
N PRO A 15 -3.41 -17.20 4.23
CA PRO A 15 -4.46 -16.54 4.98
C PRO A 15 -4.26 -16.58 6.49
N CYS A 16 -4.30 -15.40 7.12
CA CYS A 16 -4.07 -15.28 8.56
C CYS A 16 -4.78 -14.05 9.15
N GLY A 17 -4.97 -14.06 10.47
CA GLY A 17 -5.54 -12.89 11.16
C GLY A 17 -4.58 -11.69 11.13
N HIS A 18 -3.30 -11.93 11.39
CA HIS A 18 -2.28 -10.90 11.55
C HIS A 18 -0.92 -11.38 11.05
N VAL A 19 -0.12 -10.51 10.42
CA VAL A 19 1.27 -10.82 10.05
C VAL A 19 2.18 -9.59 10.16
N ALA A 20 3.42 -9.83 10.59
CA ALA A 20 4.51 -8.87 10.52
C ALA A 20 5.66 -9.44 9.67
N VAL A 21 6.10 -8.69 8.67
CA VAL A 21 7.20 -9.05 7.78
C VAL A 21 8.35 -8.07 7.95
N TRP A 22 9.53 -8.60 8.26
CA TRP A 22 10.79 -7.86 8.44
C TRP A 22 11.57 -7.77 7.10
N PRO A 23 12.69 -7.02 7.03
CA PRO A 23 13.31 -6.58 5.78
C PRO A 23 13.51 -7.69 4.75
N CYS A 24 13.06 -7.47 3.52
CA CYS A 24 12.93 -8.54 2.55
C CYS A 24 12.94 -8.06 1.09
N GLY A 25 13.37 -8.90 0.17
CA GLY A 25 13.37 -8.56 -1.26
C GLY A 25 11.94 -8.43 -1.81
N HIS A 26 11.16 -9.50 -1.65
CA HIS A 26 9.82 -9.65 -2.20
C HIS A 26 8.83 -10.24 -1.18
N VAL A 27 7.63 -9.66 -1.08
CA VAL A 27 6.53 -10.17 -0.25
C VAL A 27 5.28 -10.37 -1.08
N ALA A 28 4.66 -11.53 -0.95
CA ALA A 28 3.28 -11.78 -1.33
C ALA A 28 2.45 -12.12 -0.09
N VAL A 29 1.39 -11.37 0.16
CA VAL A 29 0.44 -11.63 1.26
C VAL A 29 -0.93 -11.96 0.68
N TRP A 30 -1.44 -13.14 1.00
CA TRP A 30 -2.79 -13.61 0.69
C TRP A 30 -3.78 -13.14 1.76
N PRO A 31 -5.10 -13.43 1.67
CA PRO A 31 -6.10 -12.75 2.49
C PRO A 31 -5.79 -12.65 3.98
N CYS A 32 -5.62 -11.42 4.48
CA CYS A 32 -5.18 -11.17 5.85
C CYS A 32 -6.00 -10.10 6.57
N GLY A 33 -6.22 -10.27 7.88
CA GLY A 33 -6.89 -9.26 8.70
C GLY A 33 -6.04 -7.98 8.84
N ARG A 34 -4.80 -8.11 9.34
CA ARG A 34 -3.84 -7.00 9.47
C ARG A 34 -2.45 -7.40 8.99
N VAL A 35 -1.80 -6.50 8.26
CA VAL A 35 -0.47 -6.70 7.68
C VAL A 35 0.43 -5.52 8.03
N ALA A 36 1.60 -5.81 8.59
CA ALA A 36 2.67 -4.84 8.78
C ALA A 36 3.92 -5.32 8.02
N VAL A 37 4.45 -4.50 7.10
CA VAL A 37 5.67 -4.82 6.34
C VAL A 37 6.72 -3.74 6.57
N TRP A 38 7.96 -4.15 6.83
CA TRP A 38 9.08 -3.29 7.13
C TRP A 38 10.22 -3.45 6.13
N ARG A 39 10.65 -2.35 5.50
CA ARG A 39 11.87 -2.28 4.67
C ARG A 39 11.95 -3.38 3.61
N CYS A 40 11.03 -3.37 2.64
CA CYS A 40 11.06 -4.37 1.57
C CYS A 40 11.14 -3.78 0.15
N GLY A 41 11.74 -4.55 -0.76
CA GLY A 41 11.91 -4.15 -2.16
C GLY A 41 10.58 -4.05 -2.88
N ARG A 42 9.82 -5.15 -2.94
CA ARG A 42 8.48 -5.20 -3.55
C ARG A 42 7.47 -5.92 -2.66
N VAL A 43 6.26 -5.38 -2.58
CA VAL A 43 5.18 -5.93 -1.77
C VAL A 43 3.91 -6.04 -2.59
N ALA A 44 3.33 -7.23 -2.64
CA ALA A 44 2.03 -7.50 -3.25
C ALA A 44 1.07 -8.04 -2.18
N MET A 45 -0.11 -7.46 -2.08
CA MET A 45 -1.11 -7.86 -1.08
C MET A 45 -2.47 -8.09 -1.71
N TRP A 46 -3.10 -9.20 -1.33
CA TRP A 46 -4.41 -9.68 -1.79
C TRP A 46 -5.34 -9.86 -0.58
N PRO A 47 -6.65 -9.70 -0.80
CA PRO A 47 -7.60 -8.99 0.07
C PRO A 47 -7.21 -8.80 1.55
N CYS A 48 -7.06 -7.55 1.99
CA CYS A 48 -6.62 -7.26 3.36
C CYS A 48 -7.58 -6.34 4.13
N GLY A 49 -7.73 -6.54 5.44
CA GLY A 49 -8.44 -5.58 6.28
C GLY A 49 -7.66 -4.27 6.45
N HIS A 50 -6.49 -4.35 7.07
CA HIS A 50 -5.62 -3.21 7.35
C HIS A 50 -4.18 -3.49 6.93
N VAL A 51 -3.56 -2.53 6.24
CA VAL A 51 -2.20 -2.63 5.74
C VAL A 51 -1.38 -1.43 6.19
N ALA A 52 -0.22 -1.69 6.79
CA ALA A 52 0.82 -0.70 7.05
C ALA A 52 2.12 -1.14 6.38
N VAL A 53 2.65 -0.31 5.50
CA VAL A 53 3.93 -0.55 4.81
C VAL A 53 4.90 0.56 5.16
N TRP A 54 6.01 0.19 5.78
CA TRP A 54 7.18 1.01 6.08
C TRP A 54 8.18 0.96 4.91
N PRO A 55 9.20 1.85 4.86
CA PRO A 55 9.85 2.27 3.63
C PRO A 55 10.09 1.15 2.60
N CYS A 56 9.73 1.40 1.35
CA CYS A 56 9.68 0.33 0.35
C CYS A 56 9.96 0.77 -1.08
N GLY A 57 10.42 -0.15 -1.92
CA GLY A 57 10.63 0.15 -3.35
C GLY A 57 9.31 0.26 -4.11
N SER A 58 8.44 -0.74 -3.98
CA SER A 58 7.14 -0.77 -4.68
C SER A 58 6.06 -1.53 -3.90
N VAL A 59 4.83 -1.02 -3.91
CA VAL A 59 3.65 -1.66 -3.30
C VAL A 59 2.52 -1.81 -4.31
N ALA A 60 1.90 -2.99 -4.32
CA ALA A 60 0.67 -3.30 -5.01
C ALA A 60 -0.35 -3.84 -3.98
N VAL A 61 -1.47 -3.15 -3.77
CA VAL A 61 -2.52 -3.57 -2.83
C VAL A 61 -3.86 -3.76 -3.54
N TRP A 62 -4.42 -4.96 -3.45
CA TRP A 62 -5.69 -5.33 -4.06
C TRP A 62 -6.77 -5.54 -3.00
N ARG A 63 -7.91 -4.84 -3.16
CA ARG A 63 -9.12 -4.99 -2.33
C ARG A 63 -8.85 -4.88 -0.84
N CYS A 64 -8.91 -3.67 -0.31
CA CYS A 64 -8.51 -3.46 1.07
C CYS A 64 -9.38 -2.49 1.86
N GLY A 65 -9.48 -2.70 3.17
CA GLY A 65 -10.20 -1.78 4.05
C GLY A 65 -9.44 -0.45 4.16
N ARG A 66 -8.23 -0.49 4.72
CA ARG A 66 -7.36 0.69 4.89
C ARG A 66 -5.90 0.40 4.57
N VAL A 67 -5.23 1.34 3.91
CA VAL A 67 -3.77 1.29 3.65
C VAL A 67 -3.10 2.54 4.18
N ALA A 68 -2.00 2.34 4.90
CA ALA A 68 -1.00 3.36 5.18
C ALA A 68 0.33 2.96 4.54
N VAL A 69 0.87 3.83 3.68
CA VAL A 69 2.18 3.63 3.05
C VAL A 69 3.11 4.77 3.45
N TRP A 70 4.22 4.41 4.07
CA TRP A 70 5.34 5.30 4.43
C TRP A 70 6.27 5.47 3.22
N PRO A 71 7.39 6.22 3.30
CA PRO A 71 8.13 6.61 2.11
C PRO A 71 8.41 5.47 1.12
N CYS A 72 7.88 5.58 -0.10
CA CYS A 72 7.98 4.51 -1.09
C CYS A 72 8.20 5.02 -2.51
N GLY A 73 8.87 4.22 -3.33
CA GLY A 73 9.14 4.59 -4.72
C GLY A 73 7.87 4.63 -5.57
N ARG A 74 7.11 3.52 -5.59
CA ARG A 74 5.87 3.39 -6.37
C ARG A 74 4.78 2.70 -5.57
N VAL A 75 3.55 3.19 -5.69
CA VAL A 75 2.39 2.62 -5.01
C VAL A 75 1.21 2.47 -5.97
N ALA A 76 0.61 1.29 -5.99
CA ALA A 76 -0.57 0.96 -6.77
C ALA A 76 -1.64 0.37 -5.85
N VAL A 77 -2.83 0.98 -5.79
CA VAL A 77 -3.91 0.56 -4.89
C VAL A 77 -5.23 0.41 -5.63
N TRP A 78 -5.79 -0.81 -5.65
CA TRP A 78 -7.05 -1.13 -6.30
C TRP A 78 -8.16 -1.41 -5.28
N ARG A 79 -9.29 -0.71 -5.42
CA ARG A 79 -10.53 -0.95 -4.66
C ARG A 79 -10.32 -0.93 -3.15
N CYS A 80 -10.16 0.26 -2.57
CA CYS A 80 -9.96 0.37 -1.12
C CYS A 80 -10.87 1.37 -0.41
N GLY A 81 -11.16 1.11 0.85
CA GLY A 81 -11.99 2.02 1.67
C GLY A 81 -11.28 3.35 1.94
N GLY A 82 -10.02 3.28 2.37
CA GLY A 82 -9.20 4.46 2.65
C GLY A 82 -7.71 4.22 2.40
N VAL A 83 -7.03 5.24 1.89
CA VAL A 83 -5.60 5.17 1.55
C VAL A 83 -4.90 6.43 2.06
N ALA A 84 -3.83 6.26 2.83
CA ALA A 84 -2.95 7.33 3.26
C ALA A 84 -1.52 7.03 2.80
N MET A 85 -0.89 7.98 2.12
CA MET A 85 0.47 7.83 1.61
C MET A 85 1.33 9.02 2.04
N TRP A 86 2.50 8.72 2.59
CA TRP A 86 3.59 9.66 2.93
C TRP A 86 4.55 9.76 1.73
N PRO A 87 5.70 10.48 1.77
CA PRO A 87 6.45 10.84 0.57
C PRO A 87 6.61 9.72 -0.46
N CYS A 88 6.06 9.91 -1.67
CA CYS A 88 6.06 8.88 -2.72
C CYS A 88 6.62 9.38 -4.04
N GLY A 89 7.34 8.53 -4.77
CA GLY A 89 7.75 8.86 -6.15
C GLY A 89 6.56 8.89 -7.11
N GLY A 90 5.77 7.83 -7.13
CA GLY A 90 4.59 7.70 -7.98
C GLY A 90 3.47 6.90 -7.34
N VAL A 91 2.23 7.36 -7.52
CA VAL A 91 1.03 6.79 -6.92
C VAL A 91 -0.04 6.61 -7.98
N ALA A 92 -0.61 5.41 -8.05
CA ALA A 92 -1.80 5.12 -8.84
C ALA A 92 -2.88 4.53 -7.93
N VAL A 93 -4.05 5.15 -7.91
CA VAL A 93 -5.19 4.72 -7.09
C VAL A 93 -6.41 4.53 -7.98
N TRP A 94 -6.96 3.32 -7.98
CA TRP A 94 -8.24 2.96 -8.61
C TRP A 94 -9.37 3.04 -7.57
N PRO A 95 -10.65 2.79 -7.90
CA PRO A 95 -11.78 3.27 -7.09
C PRO A 95 -11.59 3.14 -5.58
N CYS A 96 -11.63 4.26 -4.84
CA CYS A 96 -11.49 4.26 -3.38
C CYS A 96 -12.52 5.15 -2.69
N GLY A 97 -12.84 4.84 -1.43
CA GLY A 97 -13.66 5.74 -0.61
C GLY A 97 -12.95 7.06 -0.31
N GLY A 98 -11.70 7.00 0.15
CA GLY A 98 -10.88 8.18 0.46
C GLY A 98 -9.39 7.97 0.19
N VAL A 99 -8.72 9.02 -0.28
CA VAL A 99 -7.28 9.03 -0.59
C VAL A 99 -6.66 10.29 -0.01
N ALA A 100 -5.59 10.14 0.77
CA ALA A 100 -4.74 11.22 1.25
C ALA A 100 -3.30 10.95 0.81
N VAL A 101 -2.70 11.84 0.04
CA VAL A 101 -1.29 11.74 -0.39
C VAL A 101 -0.53 12.97 0.07
N TRP A 102 0.58 12.73 0.76
CA TRP A 102 1.51 13.74 1.24
C TRP A 102 2.77 13.69 0.41
N THR A 103 3.11 14.79 -0.25
CA THR A 103 4.38 15.01 -0.95
C THR A 103 4.70 13.93 -1.97
N CYS A 104 4.38 14.16 -3.25
CA CYS A 104 4.57 13.14 -4.26
C CYS A 104 5.15 13.66 -5.57
N GLY A 105 5.90 12.82 -6.29
CA GLY A 105 6.31 13.14 -7.66
C GLY A 105 5.11 13.14 -8.61
N ARG A 106 4.33 12.05 -8.59
CA ARG A 106 3.14 11.88 -9.44
C ARG A 106 2.01 11.14 -8.71
N VAL A 107 0.78 11.60 -8.87
CA VAL A 107 -0.44 10.93 -8.41
C VAL A 107 -1.45 10.82 -9.54
N ASP A 108 -1.93 9.62 -9.81
CA ASP A 108 -3.05 9.33 -10.70
C ASP A 108 -4.19 8.69 -9.87
N VAL A 109 -5.36 9.32 -9.81
CA VAL A 109 -6.51 8.85 -9.02
C VAL A 109 -7.72 8.65 -9.91
N TRP A 110 -8.36 7.49 -9.82
CA TRP A 110 -9.53 7.11 -10.61
C TRP A 110 -10.73 6.78 -9.73
N ARG A 111 -11.83 7.51 -9.94
CA ARG A 111 -13.14 7.25 -9.32
C ARG A 111 -13.06 7.12 -7.79
N CYS A 112 -12.53 8.13 -7.11
CA CYS A 112 -12.44 8.16 -5.65
C CYS A 112 -13.43 9.15 -5.05
N GLY A 113 -14.02 8.78 -3.90
CA GLY A 113 -15.01 9.62 -3.21
C GLY A 113 -14.41 10.90 -2.62
N ARG A 114 -13.31 10.79 -1.87
CA ARG A 114 -12.57 11.93 -1.32
C ARG A 114 -11.10 11.84 -1.69
N VAL A 115 -10.51 12.94 -2.14
CA VAL A 115 -9.09 12.99 -2.50
C VAL A 115 -8.47 14.25 -1.90
N ALA A 116 -7.43 14.09 -1.09
CA ALA A 116 -6.61 15.15 -0.55
C ALA A 116 -5.16 14.92 -0.98
N VAL A 117 -4.57 15.89 -1.66
CA VAL A 117 -3.18 15.81 -2.15
C VAL A 117 -2.43 17.05 -1.69
N TRP A 118 -1.31 16.82 -1.01
CA TRP A 118 -0.41 17.85 -0.49
C TRP A 118 0.93 17.79 -1.24
N PRO A 119 1.71 18.88 -1.26
CA PRO A 119 2.39 19.40 -2.45
C PRO A 119 2.95 18.29 -3.35
N CYS A 120 2.44 18.21 -4.57
CA CYS A 120 2.81 17.17 -5.52
C CYS A 120 3.29 17.78 -6.84
N GLY A 121 4.22 17.09 -7.51
CA GLY A 121 4.74 17.52 -8.81
C GLY A 121 3.69 17.44 -9.92
N ARG A 122 2.99 16.30 -10.03
CA ARG A 122 1.89 16.11 -10.99
C ARG A 122 0.73 15.35 -10.36
N VAL A 123 -0.48 15.80 -10.64
CA VAL A 123 -1.72 15.17 -10.17
C VAL A 123 -2.70 15.04 -11.33
N ALA A 124 -3.19 13.83 -11.58
CA ALA A 124 -4.29 13.57 -12.49
C ALA A 124 -5.43 12.89 -11.72
N VAL A 125 -6.64 13.46 -11.81
CA VAL A 125 -7.83 12.91 -11.17
C VAL A 125 -8.89 12.67 -12.24
N TRP A 126 -9.35 11.43 -12.32
CA TRP A 126 -10.36 10.98 -13.26
C TRP A 126 -11.65 10.72 -12.48
N PRO A 127 -12.60 11.65 -12.50
CA PRO A 127 -13.90 11.44 -11.89
C PRO A 127 -14.67 10.32 -12.62
N SER A 128 -15.57 9.68 -11.90
CA SER A 128 -16.63 8.84 -12.45
C SER A 128 -17.79 9.70 -12.93
#